data_AF-J3N730-F1
#
_entry.id   AF-J3N730-F1
#
_cell.length_a   1.000
_cell.length_b   1.000
_cell.length_c   1.000
_cell.angle_alpha   90.00
_cell.angle_beta   90.00
_cell.angle_gamma   90.00
#
_symmetry.space_group_name_H-M   'P 1'
#
loop_
_entity.id
_entity.type
_entity.pdbx_description
1 polymer ?
#
loop_
_entity_poly.entity_id
_entity_poly.type
_entity_poly.pdbx_seq_one_letter_code
_entity_poly.pdbx_strand_id
1 'polypeptide(L)'
;MGFERWWLPPPPEVKKPRSLYNAASLAYLGDCIYELYARRHFFFPPLSINDYNKRVMDVVKCESQDLLLNRLLGEDFLTQEERDILRWGRNIVSSKTRTRKRAGIAVYNRASSLETLIGYLYLTNFKRLEQLMFQLGFTSGASSQHIADELRSSFQLCILSYDYGVLSPDTVAN
;
A
#
# COMPACT_ATOMS: atom_id res chain seq x y z
N MET A 1 -1.18 -10.10 33.06
CA MET A 1 0.08 -10.34 32.32
C MET A 1 -0.27 -10.34 30.84
N GLY A 2 -0.10 -9.19 30.17
CA GLY A 2 -0.55 -8.99 28.80
C GLY A 2 0.44 -9.61 27.82
N PHE A 3 -0.01 -10.58 27.03
CA PHE A 3 0.70 -11.00 25.84
C PHE A 3 0.74 -9.80 24.89
N GLU A 4 1.86 -9.08 24.87
CA GLU A 4 2.06 -8.04 23.86
C GLU A 4 1.95 -8.70 22.48
N ARG A 5 1.18 -8.02 21.65
CA ARG A 5 0.36 -8.59 20.58
C ARG A 5 1.19 -8.80 19.32
N TRP A 6 2.34 -9.48 19.40
CA TRP A 6 3.22 -9.73 18.25
C TRP A 6 2.87 -11.06 17.58
N TRP A 7 1.90 -11.05 16.65
CA TRP A 7 1.71 -12.18 15.72
C TRP A 7 2.69 -12.15 14.55
N LEU A 8 3.40 -11.04 14.36
CA LEU A 8 4.56 -10.95 13.47
C LEU A 8 5.83 -11.27 14.25
N PRO A 9 6.90 -11.76 13.61
CA PRO A 9 8.20 -11.86 14.28
C PRO A 9 8.65 -10.47 14.71
N PRO A 10 9.30 -10.32 15.88
CA PRO A 10 9.83 -9.03 16.29
C PRO A 10 10.93 -8.59 15.31
N PRO A 11 10.97 -7.31 14.88
CA PRO A 11 12.05 -6.82 14.04
C PRO A 11 13.37 -6.82 14.81
N PRO A 12 14.53 -7.01 14.14
CA PRO A 12 15.83 -6.79 14.77
C PRO A 12 15.99 -5.32 15.16
N GLU A 13 16.81 -5.03 16.18
CA GLU A 13 17.13 -3.65 16.55
C GLU A 13 17.91 -2.94 15.43
N VAL A 14 17.23 -2.07 14.69
CA VAL A 14 17.83 -1.31 13.59
C VAL A 14 17.68 0.19 13.84
N LYS A 15 18.75 0.82 14.32
CA LYS A 15 18.75 2.27 14.63
C LYS A 15 18.62 3.17 13.38
N LYS A 16 19.08 2.69 12.21
CA LYS A 16 19.06 3.45 10.94
C LYS A 16 18.80 2.52 9.74
N PRO A 17 17.54 2.21 9.41
CA PRO A 17 17.21 1.27 8.34
C PRO A 17 17.73 1.71 6.97
N ARG A 18 17.65 3.02 6.66
CA ARG A 18 18.09 3.58 5.37
C ARG A 18 19.60 3.51 5.11
N SER A 19 20.42 3.32 6.15
CA SER A 19 21.87 3.14 5.96
C SER A 19 22.25 1.67 5.74
N LEU A 20 21.37 0.73 6.08
CA LEU A 20 21.63 -0.71 5.96
C LEU A 20 20.93 -1.33 4.75
N TYR A 21 19.70 -0.89 4.46
CA TYR A 21 18.87 -1.45 3.41
C TYR A 21 18.60 -0.41 2.32
N ASN A 22 18.64 -0.86 1.06
CA ASN A 22 18.12 -0.08 -0.04
C ASN A 22 16.59 -0.19 -0.10
N ALA A 23 15.95 0.69 -0.88
CA ALA A 23 14.50 0.76 -0.99
C ALA A 23 13.88 -0.56 -1.50
N ALA A 24 14.54 -1.23 -2.45
CA ALA A 24 14.05 -2.50 -3.00
C ALA A 24 14.05 -3.63 -1.96
N SER A 25 15.04 -3.67 -1.07
CA SER A 25 15.08 -4.63 0.04
C SER A 25 13.95 -4.40 1.05
N LEU A 26 13.61 -3.13 1.32
CA LEU A 26 12.47 -2.81 2.19
C LEU A 26 11.13 -3.10 1.51
N ALA A 27 11.00 -2.81 0.22
CA ALA A 27 9.83 -3.20 -0.56
C ALA A 27 9.61 -4.72 -0.55
N TYR A 28 10.69 -5.51 -0.72
CA TYR A 28 10.62 -6.96 -0.64
C TYR A 28 10.03 -7.46 0.69
N LEU A 29 10.47 -6.88 1.82
CA LEU A 29 9.92 -7.23 3.13
C LEU A 29 8.48 -6.74 3.29
N GLY A 30 8.20 -5.51 2.86
CA GLY A 30 6.88 -4.90 2.97
C GLY A 30 5.80 -5.59 2.13
N ASP A 31 6.16 -6.12 0.96
CA ASP A 31 5.28 -6.93 0.11
C ASP A 31 4.78 -8.18 0.86
N CYS A 32 5.68 -8.92 1.53
CA CYS A 32 5.30 -10.07 2.36
C CYS A 32 4.36 -9.68 3.52
N ILE A 33 4.60 -8.53 4.15
CA ILE A 33 3.77 -8.03 5.24
C ILE A 33 2.39 -7.65 4.70
N TYR A 34 2.33 -6.88 3.61
CA TYR A 34 1.07 -6.47 2.98
C TYR A 34 0.24 -7.70 2.56
N GLU A 35 0.86 -8.68 1.92
CA GLU A 35 0.23 -9.95 1.53
C GLU A 35 -0.36 -10.69 2.74
N LEU A 36 0.35 -10.72 3.87
CA LEU A 36 -0.16 -11.34 5.10
C LEU A 36 -1.40 -10.62 5.63
N TYR A 37 -1.38 -9.28 5.65
CA TYR A 37 -2.55 -8.48 6.06
C TYR A 37 -3.75 -8.74 5.12
N ALA A 38 -3.53 -8.77 3.81
CA ALA A 38 -4.56 -9.06 2.83
C ALA A 38 -5.15 -10.46 3.02
N ARG A 39 -4.31 -11.50 3.15
CA ARG A 39 -4.76 -12.88 3.37
C ARG A 39 -5.53 -13.01 4.68
N ARG A 40 -5.00 -12.44 5.77
CA ARG A 40 -5.67 -12.46 7.08
C ARG A 40 -7.03 -11.78 7.03
N HIS A 41 -7.15 -10.65 6.32
CA HIS A 41 -8.39 -9.90 6.19
C HIS A 41 -9.48 -10.72 5.48
N PHE A 42 -9.12 -11.46 4.43
CA PHE A 42 -10.08 -12.30 3.69
C PHE A 42 -10.21 -13.74 4.21
N PHE A 43 -9.46 -14.11 5.25
CA PHE A 43 -9.43 -15.49 5.76
C PHE A 43 -10.75 -15.92 6.40
N PHE A 44 -11.56 -14.97 6.86
CA PHE A 44 -12.85 -15.25 7.49
C PHE A 44 -13.97 -14.51 6.76
N PRO A 45 -15.12 -15.16 6.47
CA PRO A 45 -15.46 -16.56 6.75
C PRO A 45 -14.70 -17.55 5.83
N PRO A 46 -14.77 -18.87 6.09
CA PRO A 46 -14.13 -19.87 5.24
C PRO A 46 -14.61 -19.83 3.77
N LEU A 47 -13.67 -19.86 2.83
CA LEU A 47 -13.91 -19.85 1.38
C LEU A 47 -13.10 -20.94 0.67
N SER A 48 -13.37 -21.13 -0.62
CA SER A 48 -12.49 -21.94 -1.48
C SER A 48 -11.14 -21.26 -1.68
N ILE A 49 -10.08 -22.04 -1.94
CA ILE A 49 -8.74 -21.49 -2.24
C ILE A 49 -8.77 -20.52 -3.43
N ASN A 50 -9.59 -20.83 -4.45
CA ASN A 50 -9.76 -19.97 -5.61
C ASN A 50 -10.38 -18.62 -5.23
N ASP A 51 -11.39 -18.63 -4.34
CA ASP A 51 -12.04 -17.40 -3.88
C ASP A 51 -11.12 -16.57 -2.98
N TYR A 52 -10.34 -17.19 -2.09
CA TYR A 52 -9.32 -16.48 -1.32
C TYR A 52 -8.32 -15.79 -2.25
N ASN A 53 -7.75 -16.53 -3.20
CA ASN A 53 -6.78 -15.99 -4.14
C ASN A 53 -7.37 -14.83 -4.94
N LYS A 54 -8.62 -14.97 -5.42
CA LYS A 54 -9.30 -13.89 -6.15
C LYS A 54 -9.45 -12.62 -5.31
N ARG A 55 -9.91 -12.74 -4.06
CA ARG A 55 -10.09 -11.59 -3.15
C ARG A 55 -8.76 -10.93 -2.77
N VAL A 56 -7.73 -11.74 -2.50
CA VAL A 56 -6.38 -11.23 -2.21
C VAL A 56 -5.80 -10.52 -3.43
N MET A 57 -5.84 -11.15 -4.61
CA MET A 57 -5.35 -10.56 -5.87
C MET A 57 -6.00 -9.20 -6.19
N ASP A 58 -7.28 -9.02 -5.86
CA ASP A 58 -7.99 -7.77 -6.05
C ASP A 58 -7.39 -6.60 -5.25
N VAL A 59 -6.68 -6.85 -4.14
CA VAL A 59 -6.07 -5.79 -3.31
C VAL A 59 -4.55 -5.73 -3.36
N VAL A 60 -3.86 -6.83 -3.74
CA VAL A 60 -2.38 -6.89 -3.75
C VAL A 60 -1.77 -6.50 -5.09
N LYS A 61 -2.55 -6.44 -6.17
CA LYS A 61 -2.08 -5.96 -7.47
C LYS A 61 -1.63 -4.49 -7.41
N CYS A 62 -0.67 -4.12 -8.25
CA CYS A 62 -0.06 -2.80 -8.24
C CYS A 62 -1.09 -1.67 -8.45
N GLU A 63 -2.10 -1.87 -9.28
CA GLU A 63 -3.16 -0.88 -9.54
C GLU A 63 -3.98 -0.58 -8.28
N SER A 64 -4.28 -1.61 -7.48
CA SER A 64 -5.04 -1.45 -6.23
C SER A 64 -4.20 -0.78 -5.16
N GLN A 65 -2.94 -1.18 -5.02
CA GLN A 65 -2.01 -0.53 -4.09
C GLN A 65 -1.79 0.94 -4.45
N ASP A 66 -1.69 1.27 -5.74
CA ASP A 66 -1.58 2.65 -6.20
C ASP A 66 -2.82 3.49 -5.83
N LEU A 67 -4.03 2.96 -6.00
CA LEU A 67 -5.23 3.66 -5.57
C LEU A 67 -5.27 3.90 -4.05
N LEU A 68 -4.96 2.89 -3.25
CA LEU A 68 -4.91 3.04 -1.80
C LEU A 68 -3.87 4.07 -1.39
N LEU A 69 -2.70 4.08 -2.03
CA LEU A 69 -1.68 5.08 -1.79
C LEU A 69 -2.17 6.49 -2.15
N ASN A 70 -2.86 6.67 -3.28
CA ASN A 70 -3.39 7.98 -3.67
C ASN A 70 -4.45 8.49 -2.69
N ARG A 71 -5.32 7.60 -2.18
CA ARG A 71 -6.25 7.93 -1.09
C ARG A 71 -5.49 8.42 0.14
N LEU A 72 -4.52 7.63 0.59
CA LEU A 72 -3.69 7.94 1.75
C LEU A 72 -2.91 9.25 1.62
N LEU A 73 -2.47 9.59 0.40
CA LEU A 73 -1.77 10.84 0.11
C LEU A 73 -2.68 12.07 0.11
N GLY A 74 -3.95 11.90 -0.30
CA GLY A 74 -4.99 12.93 -0.25
C GLY A 74 -5.51 13.20 1.16
N GLU A 75 -5.34 12.22 2.05
CA GLU A 75 -5.53 12.38 3.48
C GLU A 75 -4.26 12.96 4.11
N ASP A 76 -4.40 13.88 5.08
CA ASP A 76 -3.25 14.41 5.84
C ASP A 76 -2.80 13.44 6.94
N PHE A 77 -2.70 12.15 6.58
CA PHE A 77 -2.37 11.07 7.50
C PHE A 77 -0.87 10.84 7.61
N LEU A 78 -0.13 11.02 6.51
CA LEU A 78 1.29 10.71 6.39
C LEU A 78 2.17 11.86 6.87
N THR A 79 3.13 11.53 7.72
CA THR A 79 4.15 12.48 8.18
C THR A 79 5.12 12.84 7.05
N GLN A 80 5.89 13.92 7.23
CA GLN A 80 6.90 14.32 6.26
C GLN A 80 7.96 13.23 6.04
N GLU A 81 8.40 12.56 7.10
CA GLU A 81 9.36 11.46 7.02
C GLU A 81 8.80 10.30 6.18
N GLU A 82 7.54 9.91 6.40
CA GLU A 82 6.89 8.83 5.66
C GLU A 82 6.73 9.18 4.18
N ARG A 83 6.39 10.43 3.87
CA ARG A 83 6.34 10.93 2.48
C ARG A 83 7.72 10.91 1.82
N ASP A 84 8.79 11.16 2.57
CA ASP A 84 10.16 11.06 2.06
C ASP A 84 10.59 9.60 1.81
N ILE A 85 10.14 8.64 2.63
CA ILE A 85 10.30 7.21 2.37
C ILE A 85 9.58 6.79 1.08
N LEU A 86 8.34 7.26 0.87
CA LEU A 86 7.59 6.99 -0.37
C LEU A 86 8.31 7.55 -1.61
N ARG A 87 8.83 8.78 -1.54
CA ARG A 87 9.62 9.39 -2.62
C ARG A 87 10.87 8.56 -2.91
N TRP A 88 11.54 8.06 -1.88
CA TRP A 88 12.71 7.20 -2.02
C TRP A 88 12.37 5.84 -2.65
N GLY A 89 11.27 5.21 -2.24
CA GLY A 89 10.77 3.95 -2.82
C GLY A 89 10.36 4.05 -4.29
N ARG A 90 9.85 5.20 -4.74
CA ARG A 90 9.49 5.42 -6.16
C ARG A 90 10.67 5.31 -7.12
N ASN A 91 11.88 5.52 -6.63
CA ASN A 91 13.11 5.51 -7.43
C ASN A 91 13.74 4.12 -7.57
N ILE A 92 13.06 3.05 -7.13
CA ILE A 92 13.51 1.68 -7.34
C ILE A 92 13.50 1.36 -8.84
N VAL A 93 14.68 1.22 -9.43
CA VAL A 93 14.84 0.68 -10.79
C VAL A 93 14.87 -0.84 -10.67
N SER A 94 13.79 -1.51 -11.08
CA SER A 94 13.71 -2.98 -11.07
C SER A 94 13.84 -3.56 -12.47
N SER A 95 14.25 -4.83 -12.59
CA SER A 95 14.17 -5.57 -13.85
C SER A 95 12.72 -5.66 -14.37
N LYS A 96 11.72 -5.71 -13.47
CA LYS A 96 10.29 -5.76 -13.78
C LYS A 96 9.76 -4.48 -14.47
N THR A 97 10.46 -3.36 -14.34
CA THR A 97 10.08 -2.10 -15.01
C THR A 97 10.64 -1.97 -16.43
N ARG A 98 11.62 -2.79 -16.85
CA ARG A 98 12.24 -2.67 -18.20
C ARG A 98 11.30 -3.04 -19.36
N THR A 99 10.29 -3.88 -19.12
CA THR A 99 9.41 -4.42 -20.17
C THR A 99 8.00 -3.83 -20.16
N ARG A 100 7.69 -2.89 -19.23
CA ARG A 100 6.36 -2.30 -19.08
C ARG A 100 6.24 -0.96 -19.81
N LYS A 101 5.02 -0.64 -20.26
CA LYS A 101 4.67 0.70 -20.78
C LYS A 101 4.85 1.75 -19.67
N ARG A 102 5.18 3.00 -20.03
CA ARG A 102 5.45 4.11 -19.08
C ARG A 102 4.38 4.27 -17.98
N ALA A 103 3.10 4.24 -18.34
CA ALA A 103 2.02 4.33 -17.36
C ALA A 103 2.05 3.17 -16.34
N GLY A 104 2.31 1.94 -16.81
CA GLY A 104 2.47 0.76 -15.96
C GLY A 104 3.73 0.80 -15.08
N ILE A 105 4.81 1.45 -15.54
CA ILE A 105 5.99 1.70 -14.71
C ILE A 105 5.64 2.63 -13.54
N ALA A 106 4.89 3.71 -13.81
CA ALA A 106 4.51 4.67 -12.79
C ALA A 106 3.62 4.02 -11.69
N VAL A 107 2.63 3.21 -12.09
CA VAL A 107 1.79 2.43 -11.16
C VAL A 107 2.63 1.48 -10.33
N TYR A 108 3.52 0.71 -10.98
CA TYR A 108 4.41 -0.22 -10.28
C TYR A 108 5.32 0.49 -9.27
N ASN A 109 5.93 1.61 -9.64
CA ASN A 109 6.81 2.37 -8.75
C ASN A 109 6.05 2.95 -7.54
N ARG A 110 4.78 3.32 -7.73
CA ARG A 110 3.90 3.77 -6.65
C ARG A 110 3.56 2.63 -5.69
N ALA A 111 3.13 1.48 -6.20
CA ALA A 111 2.91 0.29 -5.38
C ALA A 111 4.18 -0.09 -4.59
N SER A 112 5.32 -0.17 -5.27
CA SER A 112 6.60 -0.52 -4.63
C SER A 112 7.05 0.50 -3.57
N SER A 113 6.67 1.78 -3.73
CA SER A 113 6.91 2.78 -2.69
C SER A 113 6.07 2.56 -1.43
N LEU A 114 4.81 2.13 -1.57
CA LEU A 114 3.97 1.75 -0.43
C LEU A 114 4.57 0.55 0.30
N GLU A 115 4.97 -0.49 -0.42
CA GLU A 115 5.67 -1.65 0.13
C GLU A 115 6.95 -1.22 0.88
N THR A 116 7.73 -0.28 0.32
CA THR A 116 8.92 0.27 0.98
C THR A 116 8.59 0.91 2.32
N LEU A 117 7.51 1.70 2.39
CA LEU A 117 7.06 2.34 3.62
C LEU A 117 6.62 1.30 4.67
N ILE A 118 5.90 0.27 4.25
CA ILE A 118 5.47 -0.83 5.13
C ILE A 118 6.68 -1.56 5.72
N GLY A 119 7.65 -1.92 4.89
CA GLY A 119 8.89 -2.56 5.34
C GLY A 119 9.70 -1.66 6.28
N TYR A 120 9.74 -0.34 6.02
CA TYR A 120 10.37 0.64 6.90
C TYR A 120 9.72 0.69 8.28
N LEU A 121 8.38 0.85 8.34
CA LEU A 121 7.64 0.95 9.59
C LEU A 121 7.69 -0.35 10.40
N TYR A 122 7.73 -1.50 9.74
CA TYR A 122 7.95 -2.77 10.42
C TYR A 122 9.25 -2.79 11.23
N LEU A 123 10.32 -2.19 10.72
CA LEU A 123 11.63 -2.16 11.39
C LEU A 123 11.76 -1.05 12.44
N THR A 124 10.94 0.01 12.36
CA THR A 124 11.11 1.21 13.20
C THR A 124 9.98 1.46 14.18
N ASN A 125 8.74 1.18 13.80
CA ASN A 125 7.56 1.52 14.58
C ASN A 125 6.36 0.64 14.19
N PHE A 126 6.28 -0.53 14.84
CA PHE A 126 5.19 -1.49 14.62
C PHE A 126 3.80 -0.90 14.87
N LYS A 127 3.64 -0.05 15.90
CA LYS A 127 2.35 0.60 16.20
C LYS A 127 1.91 1.51 15.05
N ARG A 128 2.85 2.23 14.45
CA ARG A 128 2.57 3.08 13.28
C ARG A 128 2.27 2.25 12.03
N LEU A 129 2.95 1.12 11.86
CA LEU A 129 2.59 0.13 10.83
C LEU A 129 1.14 -0.33 10.98
N GLU A 130 0.69 -0.72 12.17
CA GLU A 130 -0.70 -1.15 12.39
C GLU A 130 -1.70 -0.03 12.05
N GLN A 131 -1.40 1.22 12.43
CA GLN A 131 -2.22 2.37 12.06
C GLN A 131 -2.29 2.57 10.54
N LEU A 132 -1.15 2.46 9.85
CA LEU A 132 -1.09 2.55 8.39
C LEU A 132 -1.95 1.45 7.74
N MET A 133 -1.79 0.20 8.17
CA MET A 133 -2.55 -0.93 7.61
C MET A 133 -4.06 -0.80 7.87
N PHE A 134 -4.44 -0.31 9.04
CA PHE A 134 -5.83 0.01 9.34
C PHE A 134 -6.38 1.12 8.43
N GLN A 135 -5.61 2.19 8.21
CA GLN A 135 -6.00 3.29 7.32
C GLN A 135 -6.15 2.84 5.85
N LEU A 136 -5.37 1.85 5.42
CA LEU A 136 -5.52 1.20 4.11
C LEU A 136 -6.76 0.28 4.03
N GLY A 137 -7.49 0.10 5.13
CA GLY A 137 -8.73 -0.67 5.22
C GLY A 137 -8.57 -2.07 5.83
N PHE A 138 -7.36 -2.51 6.17
CA PHE A 138 -7.15 -3.84 6.74
C PHE A 138 -7.55 -3.86 8.22
N THR A 139 -8.69 -4.49 8.52
CA THR A 139 -9.19 -4.62 9.89
C THR A 139 -8.84 -5.97 10.52
N SER A 140 -8.79 -5.98 11.84
CA SER A 140 -8.44 -7.15 12.66
C SER A 140 -9.64 -8.00 13.10
N GLY A 141 -10.88 -7.57 12.80
CA GLY A 141 -12.11 -8.31 13.08
C GLY A 141 -12.60 -9.12 11.89
N ALA A 142 -13.63 -9.94 12.10
CA ALA A 142 -14.42 -10.54 11.03
C ALA A 142 -15.22 -9.45 10.29
N SER A 143 -14.54 -8.56 9.58
CA SER A 143 -15.19 -7.51 8.81
C SER A 143 -15.60 -8.08 7.46
N SER A 144 -16.91 -8.08 7.21
CA SER A 144 -17.51 -8.38 5.92
C SER A 144 -17.35 -7.23 4.91
N GLN A 145 -16.76 -6.10 5.30
CA GLN A 145 -16.55 -4.97 4.38
C GLN A 145 -15.46 -5.31 3.37
N HIS A 146 -15.84 -5.32 2.10
CA HIS A 146 -14.91 -5.52 1.00
C HIS A 146 -14.13 -4.23 0.74
N ILE A 147 -12.86 -4.17 1.17
CA ILE A 147 -11.88 -3.17 0.68
C ILE A 147 -11.91 -3.10 -0.86
N ALA A 148 -12.09 -4.26 -1.50
CA ALA A 148 -12.24 -4.37 -2.95
C ALA A 148 -13.46 -3.59 -3.50
N ASP A 149 -14.57 -3.51 -2.77
CA ASP A 149 -15.78 -2.81 -3.23
C ASP A 149 -15.64 -1.29 -3.05
N GLU A 150 -14.98 -0.83 -1.98
CA GLU A 150 -14.58 0.56 -1.85
C GLU A 150 -13.59 0.97 -2.94
N LEU A 151 -12.63 0.10 -3.26
CA LEU A 151 -11.70 0.32 -4.36
C LEU A 151 -12.42 0.39 -5.70
N ARG A 152 -13.37 -0.51 -5.96
CA ARG A 152 -14.21 -0.48 -7.16
C ARG A 152 -15.05 0.80 -7.26
N SER A 153 -15.63 1.24 -6.15
CA SER A 153 -16.38 2.50 -6.07
C SER A 153 -15.47 3.70 -6.34
N SER A 154 -14.25 3.68 -5.79
CA SER A 154 -13.22 4.71 -6.04
C SER A 154 -12.74 4.70 -7.50
N PHE A 155 -12.60 3.52 -8.13
CA PHE A 155 -12.33 3.39 -9.56
C PHE A 155 -13.47 3.99 -10.40
N GLN A 156 -14.72 3.70 -10.05
CA GLN A 156 -15.90 4.23 -10.76
C GLN A 156 -15.96 5.75 -10.67
N LEU A 157 -15.74 6.32 -9.47
CA LEU A 157 -15.67 7.77 -9.26
C LEU A 157 -14.51 8.40 -10.01
N CYS A 158 -13.32 7.77 -10.02
CA CYS A 158 -12.16 8.28 -10.74
C CYS A 158 -12.38 8.30 -12.26
N ILE A 159 -13.02 7.26 -12.83
CA ILE A 159 -13.41 7.22 -14.25
C ILE A 159 -14.45 8.30 -14.55
N LEU A 160 -15.46 8.46 -13.70
CA LEU A 160 -16.48 9.49 -13.86
C LEU A 160 -15.90 10.91 -13.76
N SER A 161 -14.92 11.15 -12.90
CA SER A 161 -14.17 12.43 -12.84
C SER A 161 -13.27 12.66 -14.05
N TYR A 162 -12.83 11.60 -14.72
CA TYR A 162 -12.03 11.68 -15.95
C TYR A 162 -12.91 11.90 -17.19
N ASP A 163 -14.13 11.35 -17.19
CA ASP A 163 -15.12 11.51 -18.27
C ASP A 163 -15.94 12.82 -18.15
N TYR A 164 -16.15 13.34 -16.93
CA TYR A 164 -16.73 14.67 -16.66
C TYR A 164 -15.62 15.65 -16.26
N GLY A 165 -14.85 16.13 -17.25
CA GLY A 165 -13.69 16.99 -17.03
C GLY A 165 -13.94 18.17 -16.10
N VAL A 166 -13.17 18.21 -15.00
CA VAL A 166 -12.93 19.44 -14.25
C VAL A 166 -11.64 20.07 -14.78
N LEU A 167 -11.86 21.05 -15.67
CA LEU A 167 -11.07 22.24 -15.98
C LEU A 167 -9.62 22.30 -15.47
N SER A 168 -8.70 22.45 -16.42
CA SER A 168 -7.37 23.04 -16.22
C SER A 168 -7.47 24.38 -15.47
N PRO A 169 -6.64 24.65 -14.44
CA PRO A 169 -6.56 25.97 -13.80
C PRO A 169 -5.89 27.08 -14.65
N ASP A 170 -5.50 26.83 -15.90
CA ASP A 170 -4.71 27.78 -16.68
C ASP A 170 -5.54 28.56 -17.71
N THR A 171 -6.51 29.37 -17.28
CA THR A 171 -6.98 30.52 -18.07
C THR A 171 -7.54 31.64 -17.19
N VAL A 172 -6.70 32.21 -16.32
CA VAL A 172 -6.85 33.60 -15.86
C VAL A 172 -5.46 34.25 -15.82
N ALA A 173 -4.91 34.52 -17.01
CA ALA A 173 -3.75 35.38 -17.20
C ALA A 173 -3.73 35.92 -18.64
N ASN A 174 -4.74 36.73 -18.97
CA ASN A 174 -4.64 37.96 -19.77
C ASN A 174 -6.01 38.63 -19.85
#